data_AF-A0A0G4NNC0-F1
#
_entry.id   AF-A0A0G4NNC0-F1
#
_cell.length_a   1.000
_cell.length_b   1.000
_cell.length_c   1.000
_cell.angle_alpha   90.00
_cell.angle_beta   90.00
_cell.angle_gamma   90.00
#
_symmetry.space_group_name_H-M   'P 1'
#
loop_
_entity.id
_entity.type
_entity.pdbx_description
1 polymer ?
#
loop_
_entity_poly.entity_id
_entity_poly.type
_entity_poly.pdbx_seq_one_letter_code
_entity_poly.pdbx_strand_id
1 'polypeptide(L)'
;MATALSSLIHLAAPGLRNEASLALKQDSTISVAEVEAREQARWLVHSPYTERDHQLDLHTLDHENALLARAMTKMECTRTDYATAPYTESFNWRDVHDELRRLVKESGKPFKETSFYVVVFLSQIPPTTVYADLGALDKEAHREANEFGGFLKYWFGAPDAEGRNLATCFWRSRPDAVRAGHGPAHRKAARATASMYSFWKIDRHRLIVNDDAESFEFIDWED
;
A
#
# COMPACT_ATOMS: atom_id res chain seq x y z
N MET A 1 33.67 -10.24 -89.98
CA MET A 1 32.24 -10.50 -90.25
C MET A 1 31.68 -11.17 -89.00
N ALA A 2 30.95 -10.43 -88.15
CA ALA A 2 29.47 -10.47 -88.06
C ALA A 2 28.98 -11.89 -87.68
N THR A 3 28.20 -12.17 -86.63
CA THR A 3 27.07 -11.46 -85.99
C THR A 3 26.68 -12.28 -84.73
N ALA A 4 26.44 -11.67 -83.55
CA ALA A 4 25.14 -11.48 -82.86
C ALA A 4 24.34 -12.77 -82.53
N LEU A 5 23.63 -12.98 -81.40
CA LEU A 5 23.31 -12.25 -80.15
C LEU A 5 22.46 -13.21 -79.27
N SER A 6 22.18 -12.79 -78.02
CA SER A 6 21.13 -13.25 -77.07
C SER A 6 21.58 -14.24 -75.97
N SER A 7 21.79 -13.83 -74.70
CA SER A 7 20.82 -13.51 -73.61
C SER A 7 19.90 -14.69 -73.26
N LEU A 8 19.59 -15.09 -72.02
CA LEU A 8 19.86 -14.62 -70.64
C LEU A 8 19.25 -15.70 -69.68
N ILE A 9 19.64 -15.67 -68.39
CA ILE A 9 18.90 -16.13 -67.18
C ILE A 9 19.26 -17.49 -66.52
N HIS A 10 19.69 -17.32 -65.26
CA HIS A 10 19.86 -18.24 -64.12
C HIS A 10 18.59 -18.99 -63.70
N LEU A 11 18.72 -20.27 -63.28
CA LEU A 11 17.88 -20.88 -62.26
C LEU A 11 18.75 -21.62 -61.22
N ALA A 12 18.63 -21.19 -59.97
CA ALA A 12 19.20 -21.83 -58.78
C ALA A 12 18.21 -22.86 -58.20
N ALA A 13 18.73 -23.99 -57.71
CA ALA A 13 17.96 -25.09 -57.11
C ALA A 13 17.55 -24.78 -55.64
N PRO A 14 16.37 -25.26 -55.17
CA PRO A 14 15.90 -25.07 -53.80
C PRO A 14 16.18 -26.29 -52.90
N GLY A 15 16.35 -26.04 -51.60
CA GLY A 15 16.08 -27.04 -50.56
C GLY A 15 17.14 -27.15 -49.47
N LEU A 16 16.93 -26.45 -48.36
CA LEU A 16 17.17 -26.92 -46.97
C LEU A 16 16.88 -25.76 -45.98
N ARG A 17 15.61 -25.49 -45.71
CA ARG A 17 15.16 -24.70 -44.55
C ARG A 17 13.75 -25.16 -44.17
N ASN A 18 13.62 -25.94 -43.09
CA ASN A 18 12.50 -25.90 -42.13
C ASN A 18 12.45 -27.18 -41.27
N GLU A 19 13.28 -27.24 -40.24
CA GLU A 19 13.03 -28.12 -39.08
C GLU A 19 13.28 -27.39 -37.74
N ALA A 20 13.89 -26.20 -37.74
CA ALA A 20 14.20 -25.45 -36.52
C ALA A 20 13.15 -24.39 -36.12
N SER A 21 12.07 -24.20 -36.89
CA SER A 21 11.09 -23.12 -36.66
C SER A 21 9.81 -23.59 -35.94
N LEU A 22 9.66 -24.89 -35.67
CA LEU A 22 8.42 -25.47 -35.13
C LEU A 22 8.43 -25.70 -33.60
N ALA A 23 9.53 -25.39 -32.90
CA ALA A 23 9.65 -25.64 -31.45
C ALA A 23 9.54 -24.40 -30.55
N LEU A 24 9.28 -23.20 -31.09
CA LEU A 24 9.16 -21.96 -30.29
C LEU A 24 7.86 -21.21 -30.62
N LYS A 25 6.74 -21.87 -30.36
CA LYS A 25 5.48 -21.20 -30.03
C LYS A 25 4.90 -21.87 -28.80
N GLN A 26 5.51 -21.58 -27.65
CA GLN A 26 4.80 -21.73 -26.38
C GLN A 26 3.67 -20.70 -26.41
N ASP A 27 2.46 -21.19 -26.70
CA ASP A 27 1.22 -20.50 -26.45
C ASP A 27 1.09 -20.30 -24.94
N SER A 28 1.47 -19.11 -24.46
CA SER A 28 1.30 -18.72 -23.07
C SER A 28 -0.14 -18.25 -22.85
N THR A 29 -1.09 -19.17 -23.00
CA THR A 29 -2.48 -18.91 -22.63
C THR A 29 -2.56 -18.94 -21.10
N ILE A 30 -2.39 -17.78 -20.46
CA ILE A 30 -2.59 -17.63 -19.01
C ILE A 30 -4.05 -18.00 -18.72
N SER A 31 -4.27 -18.90 -17.77
CA SER A 31 -5.62 -19.31 -17.41
C SER A 31 -6.38 -18.18 -16.72
N VAL A 32 -7.71 -18.14 -16.87
CA VAL A 32 -8.57 -17.17 -16.16
C VAL A 32 -8.33 -17.23 -14.64
N ALA A 33 -8.15 -18.43 -14.08
CA ALA A 33 -7.84 -18.62 -12.67
C ALA A 33 -6.50 -18.00 -12.24
N GLU A 34 -5.47 -18.05 -13.09
CA GLU A 34 -4.19 -17.39 -12.82
C GLU A 34 -4.29 -15.87 -12.93
N VAL A 35 -5.09 -15.35 -13.87
CA VAL A 35 -5.39 -13.91 -13.95
C VAL A 35 -6.13 -13.45 -12.70
N GLU A 36 -7.16 -14.18 -12.28
CA GLU A 36 -7.93 -13.89 -11.07
C GLU A 36 -7.07 -13.98 -9.79
N ALA A 37 -6.19 -14.97 -9.69
CA ALA A 37 -5.25 -15.09 -8.57
C ALA A 37 -4.23 -13.94 -8.54
N ARG A 38 -3.74 -13.49 -9.70
CA ARG A 38 -2.85 -12.33 -9.80
C ARG A 38 -3.55 -11.01 -9.47
N GLU A 39 -4.80 -10.84 -9.92
CA GLU A 39 -5.62 -9.68 -9.56
C GLU A 39 -5.96 -9.67 -8.06
N GLN A 40 -6.26 -10.83 -7.47
CA GLN A 40 -6.43 -10.95 -6.01
C GLN A 40 -5.12 -10.66 -5.25
N ALA A 41 -3.96 -10.99 -5.82
CA ALA A 41 -2.66 -10.70 -5.21
C ALA A 41 -2.23 -9.22 -5.33
N ARG A 42 -2.84 -8.46 -6.24
CA ARG A 42 -2.56 -7.04 -6.49
C ARG A 42 -3.20 -6.12 -5.45
N TRP A 43 -4.46 -6.38 -5.11
CA TRP A 43 -5.25 -5.45 -4.30
C TRP A 43 -5.30 -5.89 -2.83
N LEU A 44 -4.89 -5.00 -1.94
CA LEU A 44 -4.81 -5.28 -0.51
C LEU A 44 -5.85 -4.47 0.26
N VAL A 45 -6.66 -5.17 1.07
CA VAL A 45 -7.45 -4.52 2.12
C VAL A 45 -6.49 -4.11 3.23
N HIS A 46 -6.27 -2.79 3.36
CA HIS A 46 -5.33 -2.22 4.32
C HIS A 46 -6.01 -1.30 5.34
N SER A 47 -7.34 -1.35 5.43
CA SER A 47 -8.12 -0.54 6.37
C SER A 47 -9.47 -1.18 6.68
N PRO A 48 -10.27 -0.58 7.60
CA PRO A 48 -11.65 -1.01 7.81
C PRO A 48 -12.58 -0.83 6.59
N TYR A 49 -12.17 -0.09 5.56
CA TYR A 49 -12.92 0.07 4.32
C TYR A 49 -12.48 -0.99 3.29
N THR A 50 -13.41 -1.87 2.91
CA THR A 50 -13.09 -3.07 2.13
C THR A 50 -13.42 -2.94 0.64
N GLU A 51 -14.10 -1.87 0.24
CA GLU A 51 -14.49 -1.63 -1.15
C GLU A 51 -13.27 -1.37 -2.04
N ARG A 52 -13.41 -1.58 -3.35
CA ARG A 52 -12.26 -1.63 -4.28
C ARG A 52 -11.45 -0.34 -4.32
N ASP A 53 -12.12 0.80 -4.33
CA ASP A 53 -11.56 2.15 -4.26
C ASP A 53 -10.85 2.44 -2.93
N HIS A 54 -11.10 1.62 -1.91
CA HIS A 54 -10.41 1.64 -0.63
C HIS A 54 -9.25 0.64 -0.52
N GLN A 55 -9.01 -0.20 -1.52
CA GLN A 55 -7.91 -1.16 -1.51
C GLN A 55 -6.62 -0.53 -2.04
N LEU A 56 -5.50 -0.95 -1.47
CA LEU A 56 -4.16 -0.55 -1.89
C LEU A 56 -3.72 -1.40 -3.08
N ASP A 57 -3.28 -0.74 -4.14
CA ASP A 57 -2.66 -1.40 -5.29
C ASP A 57 -1.18 -1.69 -5.02
N LEU A 58 -0.86 -2.95 -4.71
CA LEU A 58 0.51 -3.38 -4.40
C LEU A 58 1.45 -3.26 -5.60
N HIS A 59 0.97 -3.16 -6.84
CA HIS A 59 1.83 -2.93 -8.00
C HIS A 59 2.35 -1.48 -8.08
N THR A 60 1.78 -0.56 -7.30
CA THR A 60 2.27 0.84 -7.22
C THR A 60 3.42 1.00 -6.23
N LEU A 61 3.75 -0.06 -5.48
CA LEU A 61 4.75 -0.06 -4.43
C LEU A 61 6.04 -0.74 -4.87
N ASP A 62 7.15 -0.26 -4.34
CA ASP A 62 8.40 -1.01 -4.37
C ASP A 62 8.37 -2.18 -3.38
N HIS A 63 9.48 -2.91 -3.32
CA HIS A 63 9.57 -4.16 -2.59
C HIS A 63 9.31 -3.98 -1.09
N GLU A 64 10.03 -3.07 -0.44
CA GLU A 64 9.96 -2.84 1.00
C GLU A 64 8.58 -2.34 1.42
N ASN A 65 8.00 -1.40 0.66
CA ASN A 65 6.66 -0.88 0.94
C ASN A 65 5.57 -1.95 0.77
N ALA A 66 5.66 -2.78 -0.27
CA ALA A 66 4.70 -3.87 -0.49
C ALA A 66 4.76 -4.92 0.61
N LEU A 67 5.96 -5.26 1.11
CA LEU A 67 6.11 -6.22 2.21
C LEU A 67 5.58 -5.67 3.53
N LEU A 68 5.88 -4.41 3.88
CA LEU A 68 5.34 -3.80 5.09
C LEU A 68 3.80 -3.73 5.05
N ALA A 69 3.22 -3.30 3.92
CA ALA A 69 1.76 -3.22 3.77
C ALA A 69 1.09 -4.59 3.99
N ARG A 70 1.67 -5.67 3.43
CA ARG A 70 1.21 -7.04 3.67
C ARG A 70 1.34 -7.45 5.13
N ALA A 71 2.47 -7.17 5.78
CA ALA A 71 2.68 -7.48 7.19
C ALA A 71 1.67 -6.77 8.11
N MET A 72 1.35 -5.51 7.80
CA MET A 72 0.38 -4.69 8.53
C MET A 72 -1.07 -5.23 8.45
N THR A 73 -1.35 -6.25 7.65
CA THR A 73 -2.63 -6.98 7.73
C THR A 73 -2.78 -7.78 9.03
N LYS A 74 -1.67 -8.08 9.73
CA LYS A 74 -1.63 -8.72 11.05
C LYS A 74 -1.72 -7.73 12.21
N MET A 75 -1.75 -6.42 11.92
CA MET A 75 -1.83 -5.38 12.93
C MET A 75 -3.18 -5.44 13.66
N GLU A 76 -3.12 -5.66 14.96
CA GLU A 76 -4.24 -5.70 15.88
C GLU A 76 -3.96 -4.79 17.07
N CYS A 77 -5.01 -4.12 17.55
CA CYS A 77 -4.93 -3.35 18.78
C CYS A 77 -4.98 -4.30 19.97
N THR A 78 -4.00 -4.20 20.88
CA THR A 78 -3.82 -5.14 22.00
C THR A 78 -4.31 -4.61 23.33
N ARG A 79 -4.76 -3.35 23.36
CA ARG A 79 -5.18 -2.64 24.57
C ARG A 79 -6.58 -2.09 24.40
N THR A 80 -7.29 -1.89 25.50
CA THR A 80 -8.61 -1.24 25.49
C THR A 80 -8.51 0.28 25.68
N ASP A 81 -7.39 0.77 26.21
CA ASP A 81 -7.13 2.19 26.50
C ASP A 81 -6.21 2.86 25.45
N TYR A 82 -6.16 2.30 24.23
CA TYR A 82 -5.29 2.77 23.14
C TYR A 82 -5.45 4.26 22.80
N ALA A 83 -6.62 4.85 23.09
CA ALA A 83 -6.90 6.26 22.83
C ALA A 83 -6.09 7.21 23.73
N THR A 84 -5.51 6.69 24.82
CA THR A 84 -4.71 7.47 25.78
C THR A 84 -3.36 6.82 26.13
N ALA A 85 -3.18 5.52 25.83
CA ALA A 85 -1.93 4.81 26.05
C ALA A 85 -0.82 5.27 25.07
N PRO A 86 0.47 5.04 25.39
CA PRO A 86 1.56 5.25 24.44
C PRO A 86 1.33 4.49 23.13
N TYR A 87 1.41 5.17 21.99
CA TYR A 87 1.12 4.59 20.67
C TYR A 87 1.96 3.33 20.38
N THR A 88 3.23 3.35 20.76
CA THR A 88 4.19 2.25 20.56
C THR A 88 3.88 1.02 21.42
N GLU A 89 2.92 1.10 22.34
CA GLU A 89 2.46 -0.01 23.18
C GLU A 89 1.02 -0.46 22.85
N SER A 90 0.31 0.24 21.95
CA SER A 90 -1.12 0.03 21.69
C SER A 90 -1.44 -1.10 20.71
N PHE A 91 -0.44 -1.63 20.01
CA PHE A 91 -0.62 -2.65 18.97
C PHE A 91 0.41 -3.78 19.09
N ASN A 92 0.13 -4.90 18.43
CA ASN A 92 0.97 -6.09 18.39
C ASN A 92 2.20 -5.94 17.45
N TRP A 93 3.01 -4.89 17.63
CA TRP A 93 4.11 -4.58 16.71
C TRP A 93 5.12 -5.72 16.52
N ARG A 94 5.32 -6.56 17.54
CA ARG A 94 6.18 -7.76 17.43
C ARG A 94 5.63 -8.77 16.41
N ASP A 95 4.33 -9.01 16.40
CA ASP A 95 3.70 -9.96 15.47
C ASP A 95 3.75 -9.43 14.05
N VAL A 96 3.51 -8.13 13.85
CA VAL A 96 3.65 -7.45 12.55
C VAL A 96 5.09 -7.57 12.05
N HIS A 97 6.07 -7.35 12.91
CA HIS A 97 7.48 -7.49 12.56
C HIS A 97 7.87 -8.93 12.23
N ASP A 98 7.40 -9.92 13.00
CA ASP A 98 7.66 -11.33 12.72
C ASP A 98 7.04 -11.78 11.39
N GLU A 99 5.85 -11.26 11.06
CA GLU A 99 5.24 -11.46 9.75
C GLU A 99 6.07 -10.80 8.63
N LEU A 100 6.56 -9.57 8.83
CA LEU A 100 7.45 -8.92 7.88
C LEU A 100 8.70 -9.76 7.62
N ARG A 101 9.35 -10.27 8.67
CA ARG A 101 10.53 -11.14 8.56
C ARG A 101 10.24 -12.42 7.78
N ARG A 102 9.08 -13.03 8.01
CA ARG A 102 8.63 -14.21 7.24
C ARG A 102 8.48 -13.85 5.76
N LEU A 103 7.82 -12.74 5.46
CA LEU A 103 7.60 -12.27 4.09
C LEU A 103 8.90 -11.89 3.36
N VAL A 104 9.86 -11.25 4.05
CA VAL A 104 11.20 -10.96 3.50
C VAL A 104 11.89 -12.26 3.09
N LYS A 105 11.93 -13.27 3.96
CA LYS A 105 12.51 -14.59 3.65
C LYS A 105 11.84 -15.26 2.45
N GLU A 106 10.51 -15.25 2.41
CA GLU A 106 9.74 -15.85 1.32
C GLU A 106 9.92 -15.15 -0.02
N SER A 107 10.19 -13.84 0.01
CA SER A 107 10.42 -13.07 -1.21
C SER A 107 11.72 -13.44 -1.94
N GLY A 108 12.69 -14.05 -1.23
CA GLY A 108 14.01 -14.37 -1.75
C GLY A 108 14.86 -13.14 -2.14
N LYS A 109 14.47 -11.95 -1.71
CA LYS A 109 15.16 -10.68 -1.96
C LYS A 109 15.56 -10.03 -0.62
N PRO A 110 16.69 -9.30 -0.58
CA PRO A 110 17.05 -8.54 0.62
C PRO A 110 16.05 -7.41 0.85
N PHE A 111 15.80 -7.10 2.11
CA PHE A 111 15.04 -5.92 2.51
C PHE A 111 16.04 -4.84 2.89
N LYS A 112 15.97 -3.66 2.26
CA LYS A 112 16.84 -2.55 2.64
C LYS A 112 16.25 -1.78 3.81
N GLU A 113 17.11 -1.27 4.68
CA GLU A 113 16.69 -0.33 5.71
C GLU A 113 15.78 0.74 5.11
N THR A 114 14.57 0.86 5.68
CA THR A 114 13.53 1.75 5.16
C THR A 114 12.83 2.42 6.33
N SER A 115 12.58 3.71 6.18
CA SER A 115 11.80 4.49 7.14
C SER A 115 10.42 4.83 6.57
N PHE A 116 9.42 4.73 7.43
CA PHE A 116 8.01 4.97 7.11
C PHE A 116 7.48 6.09 7.98
N TYR A 117 6.66 6.95 7.38
CA TYR A 117 6.04 8.07 8.07
C TYR A 117 4.72 7.64 8.69
N VAL A 118 4.55 7.91 9.98
CA VAL A 118 3.39 7.45 10.76
C VAL A 118 2.67 8.66 11.32
N VAL A 119 1.36 8.71 11.13
CA VAL A 119 0.47 9.74 11.70
C VAL A 119 -0.46 9.06 12.68
N VAL A 120 -0.61 9.67 13.86
CA VAL A 120 -1.51 9.23 14.92
C VAL A 120 -2.44 10.38 15.26
N PHE A 121 -3.71 10.23 14.93
CA PHE A 121 -4.76 11.19 15.23
C PHE A 121 -5.49 10.73 16.50
N LEU A 122 -5.18 11.40 17.61
CA LEU A 122 -5.86 11.23 18.89
C LEU A 122 -7.01 12.22 18.95
N SER A 123 -8.19 11.78 19.38
CA SER A 123 -9.38 12.62 19.35
C SER A 123 -10.31 12.36 20.53
N GLN A 124 -11.20 13.30 20.79
CA GLN A 124 -12.38 13.13 21.64
C GLN A 124 -13.60 13.66 20.92
N ILE A 125 -14.61 12.80 20.74
CA ILE A 125 -15.83 13.07 20.00
C ILE A 125 -16.93 13.45 21.01
N PRO A 126 -17.52 14.65 20.93
CA PRO A 126 -18.61 15.04 21.81
C PRO A 126 -19.89 14.28 21.43
N PRO A 127 -20.82 14.08 22.38
CA PRO A 127 -22.10 13.40 22.13
C PRO A 127 -22.98 14.05 21.04
N THR A 128 -22.71 15.31 20.70
CA THR A 128 -23.43 16.09 19.69
C THR A 128 -23.00 15.76 18.25
N THR A 129 -21.86 15.10 18.05
CA THR A 129 -21.37 14.77 16.71
C THR A 129 -22.18 13.64 16.11
N VAL A 130 -22.72 13.87 14.90
CA VAL A 130 -23.37 12.82 14.12
C VAL A 130 -22.30 11.93 13.50
N TYR A 131 -22.14 10.71 14.02
CA TYR A 131 -21.11 9.77 13.58
C TYR A 131 -21.16 9.42 12.09
N ALA A 132 -22.35 9.39 11.49
CA ALA A 132 -22.50 9.13 10.06
C ALA A 132 -21.82 10.22 9.20
N ASP A 133 -21.90 11.49 9.62
CA ASP A 133 -21.27 12.60 8.91
C ASP A 133 -19.75 12.51 9.02
N LEU A 134 -19.24 12.12 10.20
CA LEU A 134 -17.82 11.90 10.41
C LEU A 134 -17.29 10.73 9.56
N GLY A 135 -17.99 9.60 9.59
CA GLY A 135 -17.62 8.41 8.80
C GLY A 135 -17.64 8.68 7.29
N ALA A 136 -18.58 9.47 6.79
CA ALA A 136 -18.63 9.85 5.38
C ALA A 136 -17.43 10.72 4.95
N LEU A 137 -17.02 11.66 5.81
CA LEU A 137 -15.83 12.49 5.55
C LEU A 137 -14.54 11.69 5.61
N ASP A 138 -14.40 10.82 6.61
CA ASP A 138 -13.24 9.96 6.78
C ASP A 138 -13.08 8.99 5.61
N LYS A 139 -14.18 8.33 5.21
CA LYS A 139 -14.19 7.42 4.07
C LYS A 139 -13.77 8.13 2.78
N GLU A 140 -14.32 9.29 2.49
CA GLU A 140 -13.95 10.04 1.28
C GLU A 140 -12.48 10.52 1.30
N ALA A 141 -11.97 10.95 2.46
CA ALA A 141 -10.56 11.27 2.61
C ALA A 141 -9.67 10.02 2.42
N HIS A 142 -10.05 8.88 2.98
CA HIS A 142 -9.33 7.62 2.79
C HIS A 142 -9.27 7.20 1.30
N ARG A 143 -10.39 7.27 0.59
CA ARG A 143 -10.45 6.97 -0.85
C ARG A 143 -9.46 7.85 -1.62
N GLU A 144 -9.45 9.15 -1.33
CA GLU A 144 -8.50 10.11 -1.92
C GLU A 144 -7.04 9.81 -1.56
N ALA A 145 -6.74 9.38 -0.32
CA ALA A 145 -5.39 8.98 0.08
C ALA A 145 -4.85 7.81 -0.77
N ASN A 146 -5.69 6.82 -1.08
CA ASN A 146 -5.30 5.73 -1.98
C ASN A 146 -4.96 6.23 -3.39
N GLU A 147 -5.75 7.17 -3.92
CA GLU A 147 -5.52 7.73 -5.26
C GLU A 147 -4.18 8.48 -5.36
N PHE A 148 -3.77 9.17 -4.29
CA PHE A 148 -2.47 9.87 -4.25
C PHE A 148 -1.26 8.94 -4.09
N GLY A 149 -1.50 7.70 -3.62
CA GLY A 149 -0.48 6.65 -3.46
C GLY A 149 0.46 6.85 -2.26
N GLY A 150 1.14 5.77 -1.88
CA GLY A 150 2.06 5.74 -0.74
C GLY A 150 1.37 5.59 0.62
N PHE A 151 0.07 5.30 0.65
CA PHE A 151 -0.75 5.06 1.84
C PHE A 151 -0.80 3.55 2.14
N LEU A 152 -0.02 3.10 3.13
CA LEU A 152 0.31 1.67 3.30
C LEU A 152 -0.64 0.92 4.25
N LYS A 153 -1.17 1.63 5.24
CA LYS A 153 -2.08 1.09 6.27
C LYS A 153 -2.92 2.22 6.82
N TYR A 154 -4.19 1.95 7.05
CA TYR A 154 -5.06 2.78 7.87
C TYR A 154 -5.79 1.95 8.93
N TRP A 155 -5.98 2.53 10.10
CA TRP A 155 -6.74 1.91 11.18
C TRP A 155 -7.41 3.00 12.01
N PHE A 156 -8.61 2.74 12.50
CA PHE A 156 -9.26 3.54 13.53
C PHE A 156 -10.00 2.62 14.52
N GLY A 157 -10.06 3.05 15.76
CA GLY A 157 -10.79 2.37 16.83
C GLY A 157 -12.24 2.82 16.94
N ALA A 158 -12.92 2.26 17.94
CA ALA A 158 -14.17 2.82 18.44
C ALA A 158 -13.89 3.84 19.55
N PRO A 159 -14.68 4.91 19.68
CA PRO A 159 -14.58 5.81 20.82
C PRO A 159 -14.86 5.08 22.13
N ASP A 160 -14.12 5.43 23.19
CA ASP A 160 -14.39 4.93 24.53
C ASP A 160 -15.61 5.63 25.17
N ALA A 161 -15.88 5.33 26.45
CA ALA A 161 -17.01 5.89 27.19
C ALA A 161 -16.96 7.43 27.31
N GLU A 162 -15.77 8.02 27.23
CA GLU A 162 -15.55 9.46 27.23
C GLU A 162 -15.49 10.06 25.81
N GLY A 163 -15.72 9.24 24.79
CA GLY A 163 -15.67 9.63 23.37
C GLY A 163 -14.25 9.72 22.81
N ARG A 164 -13.22 9.25 23.53
CA ARG A 164 -11.83 9.32 23.07
C ARG A 164 -11.54 8.21 22.07
N ASN A 165 -10.82 8.53 21.00
CA ASN A 165 -10.48 7.57 19.96
C ASN A 165 -9.09 7.82 19.36
N LEU A 166 -8.58 6.81 18.67
CA LEU A 166 -7.34 6.86 17.90
C LEU A 166 -7.61 6.42 16.46
N ALA A 167 -7.09 7.18 15.50
CA ALA A 167 -6.87 6.74 14.14
C ALA A 167 -5.37 6.82 13.81
N THR A 168 -4.86 5.91 12.99
CA THR A 168 -3.46 5.94 12.57
C THR A 168 -3.30 5.53 11.12
N CYS A 169 -2.34 6.15 10.46
CA CYS A 169 -1.92 5.76 9.12
C CYS A 169 -0.41 5.70 8.95
N PHE A 170 0.00 4.78 8.09
CA PHE A 170 1.38 4.57 7.67
C PHE A 170 1.54 4.97 6.22
N TRP A 171 2.63 5.68 5.95
CA TRP A 171 2.97 6.18 4.64
C TRP A 171 4.38 5.80 4.28
N ARG A 172 4.62 5.56 2.98
CA ARG A 172 5.96 5.43 2.43
C ARG A 172 6.85 6.62 2.81
N SER A 173 6.26 7.82 2.83
CA SER A 173 7.01 9.04 3.11
C SER A 173 6.11 10.18 3.60
N ARG A 174 6.70 11.16 4.32
CA ARG A 174 6.00 12.39 4.71
C ARG A 174 5.51 13.19 3.50
N PRO A 175 6.27 13.36 2.40
CA PRO A 175 5.76 14.01 1.19
C PRO A 175 4.49 13.36 0.62
N ASP A 176 4.37 12.03 0.67
CA ASP A 176 3.15 11.33 0.23
C ASP A 176 1.95 11.69 1.13
N ALA A 177 2.14 11.65 2.46
CA ALA A 177 1.12 12.03 3.43
C ALA A 177 0.67 13.50 3.27
N VAL A 178 1.62 14.42 3.08
CA VAL A 178 1.34 15.85 2.88
C VAL A 178 0.58 16.07 1.57
N ARG A 179 0.96 15.37 0.50
CA ARG A 179 0.28 15.47 -0.80
C ARG A 179 -1.18 15.03 -0.68
N ALA A 180 -1.43 13.89 -0.02
CA ALA A 180 -2.79 13.42 0.25
C ALA A 180 -3.58 14.37 1.16
N GLY A 181 -2.97 14.88 2.24
CA GLY A 181 -3.61 15.84 3.16
C GLY A 181 -4.00 17.17 2.50
N HIS A 182 -3.41 17.51 1.36
CA HIS A 182 -3.79 18.65 0.54
C HIS A 182 -4.89 18.35 -0.48
N GLY A 183 -5.41 17.13 -0.56
CA GLY A 183 -6.53 16.80 -1.41
C GLY A 183 -7.84 17.49 -0.98
N PRO A 184 -8.77 17.77 -1.91
CA PRO A 184 -10.06 18.38 -1.59
C PRO A 184 -10.87 17.63 -0.52
N ALA A 185 -10.87 16.29 -0.50
CA ALA A 185 -11.58 15.50 0.50
C ALA A 185 -10.94 15.62 1.88
N HIS A 186 -9.62 15.45 1.99
CA HIS A 186 -8.89 15.68 3.23
C HIS A 186 -9.08 17.09 3.77
N ARG A 187 -9.01 18.11 2.90
CA ARG A 187 -9.28 19.50 3.33
C ARG A 187 -10.70 19.69 3.83
N LYS A 188 -11.68 18.99 3.24
CA LYS A 188 -13.07 19.01 3.72
C LYS A 188 -13.18 18.39 5.10
N ALA A 189 -12.58 17.22 5.32
CA ALA A 189 -12.52 16.57 6.62
C ALA A 189 -11.80 17.46 7.67
N ALA A 190 -10.63 17.99 7.33
CA ALA A 190 -9.83 18.85 8.20
C ALA A 190 -10.57 20.13 8.62
N ARG A 191 -11.35 20.75 7.72
CA ARG A 191 -12.19 21.91 8.06
C ARG A 191 -13.33 21.56 9.01
N ALA A 192 -13.84 20.34 8.96
CA ALA A 192 -14.91 19.86 9.84
C ALA A 192 -14.39 19.42 11.22
N THR A 193 -13.09 19.17 11.37
CA THR A 193 -12.48 18.70 12.63
C THR A 193 -12.86 19.58 13.82
N ALA A 194 -12.76 20.91 13.69
CA ALA A 194 -13.04 21.83 14.80
C ALA A 194 -14.49 21.79 15.30
N SER A 195 -15.45 21.37 14.46
CA SER A 195 -16.86 21.23 14.86
C SER A 195 -17.21 19.81 15.29
N MET A 196 -16.41 18.81 14.90
CA MET A 196 -16.70 17.39 15.12
C MET A 196 -16.00 16.79 16.34
N TYR A 197 -14.97 17.45 16.87
CA TYR A 197 -14.17 16.98 17.99
C TYR A 197 -14.08 18.04 19.08
N SER A 198 -14.21 17.63 20.34
CA SER A 198 -13.95 18.49 21.50
C SER A 198 -12.45 18.60 21.80
N PHE A 199 -11.67 17.60 21.39
CA PHE A 199 -10.22 17.58 21.46
C PHE A 199 -9.66 16.81 20.27
N TRP A 200 -8.52 17.24 19.75
CA TRP A 200 -7.73 16.45 18.81
C TRP A 200 -6.25 16.81 18.89
N LYS A 201 -5.39 15.84 18.58
CA LYS A 201 -3.94 15.97 18.49
C LYS A 201 -3.43 15.08 17.37
N ILE A 202 -2.43 15.57 16.65
CA ILE A 202 -1.69 14.79 15.66
C ILE A 202 -0.28 14.55 16.18
N ASP A 203 0.01 13.29 16.49
CA ASP A 203 1.36 12.82 16.75
C ASP A 203 1.94 12.23 15.46
N ARG A 204 3.26 12.38 15.31
CA ARG A 204 4.00 11.99 14.12
C ARG A 204 5.19 11.16 14.58
N HIS A 205 5.30 9.96 14.02
CA HIS A 205 6.40 9.05 14.30
C HIS A 205 7.08 8.62 13.00
N ARG A 206 8.25 8.02 13.16
CA ARG A 206 8.95 7.27 12.13
C ARG A 206 9.07 5.83 12.59
N LEU A 207 8.57 4.90 11.77
CA LEU A 207 8.91 3.49 11.89
C LEU A 207 10.15 3.24 11.05
N ILE A 208 11.24 2.81 11.67
CA ILE A 208 12.46 2.39 10.98
C ILE A 208 12.50 0.87 11.04
N VAL A 209 12.64 0.22 9.87
CA VAL A 209 12.89 -1.21 9.76
C VAL A 209 14.28 -1.36 9.18
N ASN A 210 15.16 -2.04 9.91
CA ASN A 210 16.55 -2.25 9.52
C ASN A 210 16.68 -3.30 8.41
N ASP A 211 17.89 -3.42 7.85
CA ASP A 211 18.18 -4.40 6.79
C ASP A 211 17.68 -5.81 7.15
N ASP A 212 17.14 -6.50 6.15
CA ASP A 212 16.55 -7.84 6.23
C ASP A 212 15.44 -7.98 7.31
N ALA A 213 14.85 -6.86 7.72
CA ALA A 213 13.91 -6.75 8.83
C ALA A 213 14.46 -7.40 10.11
N GLU A 214 15.76 -7.23 10.38
CA GLU A 214 16.39 -7.79 11.60
C GLU A 214 15.80 -7.19 12.88
N SER A 215 15.43 -5.91 12.82
CA SER A 215 14.83 -5.16 13.92
C SER A 215 14.01 -3.99 13.40
N PHE A 216 13.21 -3.41 14.28
CA PHE A 216 12.45 -2.20 14.03
C PHE A 216 12.44 -1.29 15.25
N GLU A 217 12.23 0.00 15.02
CA GLU A 217 12.00 0.96 16.09
C GLU A 217 10.99 2.03 15.66
N PHE A 218 10.28 2.57 16.65
CA PHE A 218 9.50 3.79 16.50
C PHE A 218 10.25 4.92 17.19
N ILE A 219 10.47 6.00 16.47
CA ILE A 219 10.99 7.25 17.02
C ILE A 219 10.01 8.39 16.73
N ASP A 220 10.09 9.47 17.50
CA ASP A 220 9.34 10.68 17.22
C ASP A 220 9.82 11.31 15.91
N TRP A 221 8.90 11.92 15.18
CA TRP A 221 9.25 12.66 13.98
C TRP A 221 9.76 14.06 14.34
N GLU A 222 11.00 14.35 13.99
CA GLU A 222 11.58 15.70 14.04
C GLU A 222 11.48 16.35 12.65
N ASP A 223 10.94 17.57 12.59
CA ASP A 223 10.78 18.37 11.35
C ASP A 223 12.11 19.01 10.90
#